data_AF-A0A645DN95-F1
#
_entry.id   AF-A0A645DN95-F1
#
_cell.length_a   1.000
_cell.length_b   1.000
_cell.length_c   1.000
_cell.angle_alpha   90.00
_cell.angle_beta   90.00
_cell.angle_gamma   90.00
#
_symmetry.space_group_name_H-M   'P 1'
#
loop_
_entity.id
_entity.type
_entity.pdbx_description
1 polymer ?
#
loop_
_entity_poly.entity_id
_entity_poly.type
_entity_poly.pdbx_seq_one_letter_code
_entity_poly.pdbx_strand_id
1 'polypeptide(L)'
;MLELGEVSLKEHSDILTLIKSLDPQYVFFVGKEFKRAAAEIGFDVVHAEFFDNSDALNQRLVDLNLSSKTFLIKGSRGTKLEKVLDTLKS
;
A
#
# COMPACT_ATOMS: atom_id res chain seq x y z
N MET A 1 -6.88 -0.02 5.82
CA MET A 1 -7.83 0.78 6.63
C MET A 1 -8.21 -0.05 7.85
N LEU A 2 -8.32 0.56 9.03
CA LEU A 2 -8.67 -0.15 10.27
C LEU A 2 -10.14 0.09 10.65
N GLU A 3 -10.68 -0.76 11.52
CA GLU A 3 -12.01 -0.59 12.14
C GLU A 3 -13.21 -0.63 11.17
N LEU A 4 -13.05 -1.28 10.01
CA LEU A 4 -14.12 -1.40 9.00
C LEU A 4 -15.08 -2.58 9.21
N GLY A 5 -14.76 -3.53 10.09
CA GLY A 5 -15.61 -4.70 10.33
C GLY A 5 -15.99 -5.45 9.05
N GLU A 6 -17.28 -5.70 8.86
CA GLU A 6 -17.83 -6.46 7.72
C GLU A 6 -17.59 -5.78 6.36
N VAL A 7 -17.50 -4.45 6.32
CA VAL A 7 -17.27 -3.73 5.06
C VAL A 7 -15.79 -3.68 4.65
N SER A 8 -14.88 -4.24 5.47
CA SER A 8 -13.43 -4.23 5.21
C SER A 8 -13.09 -4.76 3.82
N LEU A 9 -13.63 -5.91 3.41
CA LEU A 9 -13.29 -6.51 2.12
C LEU A 9 -13.68 -5.62 0.95
N LYS A 10 -14.90 -5.08 0.98
CA LYS A 10 -15.44 -4.21 -0.07
C LYS A 10 -14.60 -2.94 -0.20
N GLU A 11 -14.37 -2.23 0.89
CA GLU A 11 -13.62 -0.96 0.86
C GLU A 11 -12.18 -1.14 0.37
N HIS A 12 -11.49 -2.21 0.79
CA HIS A 12 -10.15 -2.49 0.27
C HIS A 12 -10.17 -2.84 -1.23
N SER A 13 -11.20 -3.57 -1.69
CA SER A 13 -11.38 -3.91 -3.11
C SER A 13 -11.67 -2.67 -3.97
N ASP A 14 -12.46 -1.72 -3.46
CA ASP A 14 -12.76 -0.46 -4.13
C ASP A 14 -11.49 0.40 -4.26
N ILE A 15 -10.66 0.44 -3.23
CA ILE A 15 -9.35 1.12 -3.29
C ILE A 15 -8.44 0.45 -4.33
N LEU A 16 -8.37 -0.88 -4.37
CA LEU A 16 -7.58 -1.58 -5.39
C LEU A 16 -8.06 -1.23 -6.80
N THR A 17 -9.37 -1.22 -7.03
CA THR A 17 -9.97 -0.82 -8.31
C THR A 17 -9.60 0.61 -8.69
N LEU A 18 -9.68 1.55 -7.72
CA LEU A 18 -9.26 2.93 -7.92
C LEU A 18 -7.77 3.05 -8.27
N ILE A 19 -6.90 2.34 -7.55
CA ILE A 19 -5.45 2.34 -7.82
C ILE A 19 -5.18 1.85 -9.24
N LYS A 20 -5.85 0.79 -9.71
CA LYS A 20 -5.70 0.30 -11.08
C LYS A 20 -6.03 1.38 -12.11
N SER A 21 -7.02 2.23 -11.85
CA SER A 21 -7.38 3.35 -12.74
C SER A 21 -6.38 4.51 -12.72
N LEU A 22 -5.55 4.63 -11.68
CA LEU A 22 -4.51 5.66 -11.57
C LEU A 22 -3.20 5.28 -12.26
N ASP A 23 -3.03 4.00 -12.63
CA ASP A 23 -1.85 3.45 -13.30
C ASP A 23 -0.49 3.88 -12.68
N PRO A 24 -0.27 3.62 -11.38
CA PRO A 24 0.98 4.02 -10.72
C PRO A 24 2.15 3.15 -11.18
N GLN A 25 3.35 3.76 -11.28
CA GLN A 25 4.59 3.01 -11.54
C GLN A 25 4.94 1.99 -10.46
N TYR A 26 4.62 2.31 -9.20
CA TYR A 26 4.82 1.45 -8.04
C TYR A 26 3.65 1.60 -7.09
N VAL A 27 3.19 0.49 -6.51
CA VAL A 27 2.21 0.56 -5.42
C VAL A 27 2.56 -0.42 -4.31
N PHE A 28 2.53 0.09 -3.09
CA PHE A 28 2.86 -0.68 -1.89
C PHE A 28 1.66 -0.69 -0.95
N PHE A 29 1.13 -1.88 -0.68
CA PHE A 29 0.02 -2.07 0.24
C PHE A 29 0.50 -2.60 1.57
N VAL A 30 0.04 -2.02 2.67
CA VAL A 30 0.42 -2.43 4.03
C VAL A 30 -0.79 -2.94 4.80
N GLY A 31 -0.65 -4.15 5.34
CA GLY A 31 -1.67 -4.86 6.11
C GLY A 31 -2.34 -5.98 5.33
N LYS A 32 -2.72 -7.04 6.05
CA LYS A 32 -3.29 -8.29 5.50
C LYS A 32 -4.58 -8.12 4.69
N GLU A 33 -5.39 -7.10 5.00
CA GLU A 33 -6.70 -6.91 4.37
C GLU A 33 -6.58 -6.57 2.88
N PHE A 34 -5.56 -5.80 2.48
CA PHE A 34 -5.29 -5.52 1.07
C PHE A 34 -4.90 -6.77 0.31
N LYS A 35 -4.07 -7.64 0.90
CA LYS A 35 -3.67 -8.92 0.30
C LYS A 35 -4.86 -9.85 0.10
N ARG A 36 -5.78 -9.91 1.08
CA ARG A 36 -7.04 -10.67 0.96
C ARG A 36 -7.93 -10.11 -0.16
N ALA A 37 -8.15 -8.80 -0.19
CA ALA A 37 -8.97 -8.15 -1.22
C ALA A 37 -8.37 -8.33 -2.62
N ALA A 38 -7.05 -8.24 -2.77
CA ALA A 38 -6.37 -8.43 -4.04
C ALA A 38 -6.54 -9.85 -4.59
N ALA A 39 -6.46 -10.86 -3.73
CA ALA A 39 -6.73 -12.24 -4.11
C ALA A 39 -8.20 -12.45 -4.55
N GLU A 40 -9.15 -11.83 -3.83
CA GLU A 40 -10.59 -11.94 -4.13
C GLU A 40 -10.95 -11.39 -5.51
N ILE A 41 -10.40 -10.22 -5.88
CA ILE A 41 -10.76 -9.54 -7.13
C ILE A 41 -9.80 -9.82 -8.29
N GLY A 42 -8.78 -10.66 -8.08
CA GLY A 42 -7.75 -10.93 -9.09
C GLY A 42 -6.93 -9.68 -9.46
N PHE A 43 -6.52 -8.90 -8.46
CA PHE A 43 -5.76 -7.66 -8.68
C PHE A 43 -4.35 -7.94 -9.21
N ASP A 44 -3.98 -7.29 -10.32
CA ASP A 44 -2.84 -7.64 -11.16
C ASP A 44 -2.01 -6.43 -11.65
N VAL A 45 -1.94 -5.36 -10.85
CA VAL A 45 -1.12 -4.18 -11.22
C VAL A 45 0.37 -4.50 -11.19
N VAL A 46 1.08 -4.08 -12.24
CA VAL A 46 2.53 -4.24 -12.36
C VAL A 46 3.23 -3.46 -11.23
N HIS A 47 4.22 -4.09 -10.58
CA HIS A 47 4.94 -3.53 -9.43
C HIS A 47 4.07 -3.24 -8.19
N ALA A 48 2.96 -3.97 -8.03
CA ALA A 48 2.24 -4.02 -6.76
C ALA A 48 2.92 -4.99 -5.78
N GLU A 49 3.26 -4.50 -4.58
CA GLU A 49 3.82 -5.33 -3.50
C GLU A 49 2.99 -5.19 -2.22
N PHE A 50 2.88 -6.28 -1.45
CA PHE A 50 2.08 -6.35 -0.22
C PHE A 50 2.97 -6.66 0.98
N PHE A 51 2.81 -5.90 2.05
CA PHE A 51 3.60 -6.01 3.28
C PHE A 51 2.69 -6.19 4.50
N ASP A 52 3.17 -6.94 5.50
CA ASP A 52 2.40 -7.15 6.72
C ASP A 52 2.35 -5.90 7.61
N ASN A 53 3.39 -5.06 7.56
CA ASN A 53 3.53 -3.85 8.39
C ASN A 53 4.44 -2.80 7.74
N SER A 54 4.45 -1.59 8.32
CA SER A 54 5.24 -0.44 7.83
C SER A 54 6.75 -0.68 7.90
N ASP A 55 7.23 -1.50 8.83
CA ASP A 55 8.67 -1.74 9.01
C ASP A 55 9.22 -2.61 7.88
N ALA A 56 8.45 -3.61 7.44
CA ALA A 56 8.77 -4.41 6.25
C ALA A 56 8.76 -3.58 4.96
N LEU A 57 7.79 -2.67 4.80
CA LEU A 57 7.81 -1.70 3.69
C LEU A 57 9.05 -0.81 3.76
N ASN A 58 9.44 -0.34 4.95
CA ASN A 58 10.62 0.52 5.09
C ASN A 58 11.89 -0.15 4.61
N GLN A 59 12.11 -1.42 4.96
CA GLN A 59 13.26 -2.18 4.48
C GLN A 59 13.28 -2.24 2.95
N ARG A 60 12.12 -2.49 2.33
CA ARG A 60 11.99 -2.54 0.86
C ARG A 60 12.32 -1.20 0.18
N LEU A 61 11.93 -0.09 0.80
CA LEU A 61 12.14 1.25 0.24
C LEU A 61 13.62 1.67 0.26
N VAL A 62 14.40 1.23 1.25
CA VAL A 62 15.86 1.47 1.30
C VAL A 62 16.56 0.87 0.07
N ASP A 63 16.10 -0.28 -0.40
CA ASP A 63 16.67 -0.97 -1.56
C ASP A 63 16.22 -0.36 -2.91
N LEU A 64 15.26 0.57 -2.89
CA LEU A 64 14.76 1.22 -4.10
C LEU A 64 15.42 2.58 -4.31
N ASN A 65 15.98 2.78 -5.49
CA ASN A 65 16.36 4.13 -5.93
C ASN A 65 15.10 4.89 -6.36
N LEU A 66 14.56 5.70 -5.46
CA LEU A 66 13.30 6.43 -5.66
C LEU A 66 13.51 7.93 -5.95
N SER A 67 14.70 8.29 -6.47
CA SER A 67 15.00 9.68 -6.83
C SER A 67 14.01 10.24 -7.87
N SER A 68 13.64 11.51 -7.70
CA SER A 68 12.76 12.26 -8.63
C SER A 68 11.37 11.64 -8.84
N LYS A 69 10.77 11.05 -7.80
CA LYS A 69 9.38 10.54 -7.82
C LYS A 69 8.44 11.41 -6.99
N THR A 70 7.15 11.35 -7.32
CA THR A 70 6.07 11.91 -6.49
C THR A 70 5.44 10.77 -5.70
N PHE A 71 5.33 10.96 -4.38
CA PHE A 71 4.76 9.96 -3.49
C PHE A 71 3.38 10.39 -2.98
N LEU A 72 2.43 9.46 -3.00
CA LEU A 72 1.19 9.55 -2.25
C LEU A 72 1.25 8.54 -1.10
N ILE A 73 1.22 9.02 0.13
CA ILE A 73 1.24 8.17 1.33
C ILE A 73 -0.10 8.35 2.05
N LYS A 74 -0.82 7.24 2.23
CA LYS A 74 -2.14 7.24 2.87
C LYS A 74 -2.32 6.01 3.75
N GLY A 75 -2.69 6.22 5.02
CA GLY A 75 -2.99 5.14 5.95
C GLY A 75 -3.67 5.65 7.22
N SER A 76 -4.35 4.74 7.92
CA SER A 76 -4.89 4.98 9.25
C SER A 76 -3.74 5.04 10.28
N ARG A 77 -3.92 5.81 11.37
CA ARG A 77 -2.90 6.00 12.42
C ARG A 77 -2.32 4.69 12.96
N GLY A 78 -3.14 3.65 13.13
CA GLY A 78 -2.68 2.36 13.63
C GLY A 78 -1.72 1.60 12.69
N THR A 79 -1.67 1.96 11.40
CA THR A 79 -0.74 1.37 10.42
C THR A 79 0.67 1.98 10.55
N LYS A 80 0.80 3.16 11.16
CA LYS A 80 2.08 3.87 11.38
C LYS A 80 2.90 4.10 10.10
N LEU A 81 2.23 4.41 8.99
CA LEU A 81 2.91 4.63 7.70
C LEU A 81 3.82 5.87 7.70
N GLU A 82 3.65 6.79 8.63
CA GLU A 82 4.54 7.94 8.78
C GLU A 82 6.01 7.54 8.95
N LYS A 83 6.29 6.33 9.45
CA LYS A 83 7.66 5.79 9.55
C LYS A 83 8.38 5.71 8.20
N VAL A 84 7.66 5.65 7.08
CA VAL A 84 8.28 5.58 5.76
C VAL A 84 8.79 6.91 5.24
N LEU A 85 8.36 8.00 5.86
CA LEU A 85 8.81 9.34 5.48
C LEU A 85 10.30 9.54 5.75
N ASP A 86 10.85 8.89 6.76
CA ASP A 86 12.27 9.04 7.10
C ASP A 86 13.17 8.44 6.02
N THR A 87 12.76 7.32 5.42
CA THR A 87 13.46 6.66 4.30
C THR A 87 13.27 7.40 2.97
N LEU A 88 12.16 8.12 2.78
CA LEU A 88 11.87 8.84 1.54
C LEU A 88 12.45 10.26 1.48
N LYS A 89 12.88 10.81 2.62
CA LYS A 89 13.49 12.15 2.72
C LYS A 89 15.01 12.14 2.61
N SER A 90 15.64 10.98 2.72
CA SER A 90 17.08 10.77 2.64
C SER A 90 17.55 10.61 1.20
#